data_AF-A0A5N7MFX3-F1
#
_entry.id   AF-A0A5N7MFX3-F1
#
_cell.length_a   1.000
_cell.length_b   1.000
_cell.length_c   1.000
_cell.angle_alpha   90.00
_cell.angle_beta   90.00
_cell.angle_gamma   90.00
#
_symmetry.space_group_name_H-M   'P 1'
#
loop_
_entity.id
_entity.type
_entity.pdbx_description
1 polymer ?
#
loop_
_entity_poly.entity_id
_entity_poly.type
_entity_poly.pdbx_seq_one_letter_code
_entity_poly.pdbx_strand_id
1 'polypeptide(L)'
;MEPDPKRIERRLAAILAADVAGYSRLMSQDEAGTLQALTAHREVMDWLIADHGGRIANTAGDSVLAEFASAVDAVRCAAKVQEALAALNQNSPEERCLQFRIGVHVGDVMVRGGDLLGDGVNIAARLEGIADPGGICISDAAYGSVRKALPLTFTDLGPQNLKNIDEPVRAYALSPGSSVSAGAAYAASLPLPKKPSIAVLPFSNMSGDPEQEYFADGIVEDIITALSRVRWLFVIARNSSFTYKNKSVDAGQIGRDLGVRYLLEGSIRKAGQRVRISGQLLEAATGAHLWADRFDGEISEIFELQDRITTSVVIAVEPSLRLAEIERAQCKPTDNLDAYDLYLRALPAINVYTRAGFEEAEGLLRRAVALDPTYADALAALAECLVRMTVNGWAADKQASTTEACALAGRAVAADPENAAVLAIAAWAYSTLGVRFEQSLDLANRALVLHPNSVHVRSFCGWVFHYMGDSLRAIEQFEAARRLSPVDPKSYFPMLGLAAAHFFAGHFEETVSLTGRVLVEVPTHNVARRYRAAALAHLGRIDEAKAVVAELLKAQPTSSLRTSRSTSFHDPRMADLYLTGLEKAGLPE
;
A
#
# COMPACT_ATOMS: atom_id res chain seq x y z
N MET A 1 4.25 -31.55 23.06
CA MET A 1 3.20 -31.32 24.07
C MET A 1 1.95 -30.92 23.29
N GLU A 2 1.00 -31.83 23.14
CA GLU A 2 -0.35 -31.43 22.71
C GLU A 2 -1.00 -30.60 23.83
N PRO A 3 -1.74 -29.53 23.50
CA PRO A 3 -2.43 -28.73 24.51
C PRO A 3 -3.56 -29.53 25.15
N ASP A 4 -3.58 -29.56 26.49
CA ASP A 4 -4.60 -30.25 27.30
C ASP A 4 -6.00 -29.62 27.06
N PRO A 5 -6.99 -30.37 26.53
CA PRO A 5 -8.32 -29.85 26.18
C PRO A 5 -9.20 -29.43 27.38
N LYS A 6 -8.67 -29.48 28.61
CA LYS A 6 -9.38 -29.07 29.84
C LYS A 6 -8.94 -27.74 30.45
N ARG A 7 -7.93 -27.05 29.89
CA ARG A 7 -7.46 -25.77 30.44
C ARG A 7 -8.42 -24.64 30.08
N ILE A 8 -9.10 -24.08 31.09
CA ILE A 8 -9.94 -22.89 30.94
C ILE A 8 -9.04 -21.66 31.07
N GLU A 9 -8.94 -20.86 30.01
CA GLU A 9 -8.17 -19.62 30.02
C GLU A 9 -9.13 -18.43 30.16
N ARG A 10 -8.86 -17.56 31.14
CA ARG A 10 -9.58 -16.30 31.35
C ARG A 10 -8.79 -15.14 30.76
N ARG A 11 -9.44 -14.29 29.96
CA ARG A 11 -8.85 -13.06 29.45
C ARG A 11 -9.90 -12.01 29.14
N LEU A 12 -9.48 -10.75 29.13
CA LEU A 12 -10.27 -9.63 28.64
C LEU A 12 -10.29 -9.68 27.10
N ALA A 13 -11.47 -9.57 26.50
CA ALA A 13 -11.63 -9.53 25.05
C ALA A 13 -12.78 -8.59 24.64
N ALA A 14 -12.71 -8.11 23.39
CA ALA A 14 -13.87 -7.50 22.74
C ALA A 14 -14.67 -8.60 22.04
N ILE A 15 -15.97 -8.62 22.25
CA ILE A 15 -16.87 -9.69 21.83
C ILE A 15 -17.91 -9.07 20.91
N LEU A 16 -18.04 -9.64 19.72
CA LEU A 16 -19.04 -9.30 18.72
C LEU A 16 -20.04 -10.45 18.65
N ALA A 17 -21.31 -10.14 18.89
CA ALA A 17 -22.43 -11.04 18.66
C ALA A 17 -23.28 -10.49 17.51
N ALA A 18 -23.68 -11.35 16.58
CA ALA A 18 -24.57 -10.98 15.50
C ALA A 18 -25.65 -12.05 15.26
N ASP A 19 -26.85 -11.63 14.91
CA ASP A 19 -27.97 -12.50 14.51
C ASP A 19 -28.78 -11.89 13.37
N VAL A 20 -29.68 -12.66 12.75
CA VAL A 20 -30.58 -12.17 11.71
C VAL A 20 -31.94 -11.81 12.30
N ALA A 21 -32.36 -10.56 12.14
CA ALA A 21 -33.67 -10.11 12.58
C ALA A 21 -34.79 -10.88 11.87
N GLY A 22 -35.60 -11.61 12.64
CA GLY A 22 -36.76 -12.35 12.11
C GLY A 22 -36.41 -13.63 11.34
N TYR A 23 -35.23 -14.22 11.56
CA TYR A 23 -34.75 -15.41 10.86
C TYR A 23 -35.77 -16.56 10.77
N SER A 24 -36.42 -16.92 11.88
CA SER A 24 -37.42 -18.01 11.90
C SER A 24 -38.62 -17.78 10.98
N ARG A 25 -38.99 -16.51 10.73
CA ARG A 25 -40.06 -16.14 9.80
C ARG A 25 -39.59 -16.26 8.34
N LEU A 26 -38.35 -15.91 8.04
CA LEU A 26 -37.78 -16.03 6.69
C LEU A 26 -37.61 -17.51 6.31
N MET A 27 -37.11 -18.32 7.25
CA MET A 27 -36.97 -19.76 7.09
C MET A 27 -38.31 -20.49 6.83
N SER A 28 -39.42 -20.03 7.42
CA SER A 28 -40.74 -20.62 7.16
C SER A 28 -41.37 -20.20 5.83
N GLN A 29 -40.89 -19.11 5.23
CA GLN A 29 -41.39 -18.58 3.96
C GLN A 29 -40.62 -19.13 2.75
N ASP A 30 -39.29 -19.21 2.84
CA ASP A 30 -38.41 -19.72 1.79
C ASP A 30 -37.13 -20.29 2.40
N GLU A 31 -37.16 -21.57 2.77
CA GLU A 31 -36.04 -22.25 3.42
C GLU A 31 -34.77 -22.26 2.54
N ALA A 32 -34.91 -22.59 1.26
CA ALA A 32 -33.78 -22.70 0.34
C ALA A 32 -33.17 -21.33 0.01
N GLY A 33 -34.00 -20.33 -0.27
CA GLY A 33 -33.55 -18.97 -0.55
C GLY A 33 -32.92 -18.30 0.67
N THR A 34 -33.50 -18.51 1.87
CA THR A 34 -32.96 -17.95 3.11
C THR A 34 -31.61 -18.56 3.47
N LEU A 35 -31.41 -19.89 3.29
CA LEU A 35 -30.12 -20.54 3.51
C LEU A 35 -29.05 -20.07 2.51
N GLN A 36 -29.41 -19.88 1.24
CA GLN A 36 -28.48 -19.36 0.23
C GLN A 36 -28.07 -17.92 0.55
N ALA A 37 -29.04 -17.06 0.89
CA ALA A 37 -28.77 -15.69 1.29
C ALA A 37 -27.90 -15.66 2.55
N LEU A 38 -28.21 -16.48 3.55
CA LEU A 38 -27.45 -16.57 4.79
C LEU A 38 -26.00 -16.99 4.51
N THR A 39 -25.78 -17.95 3.62
CA THR A 39 -24.44 -18.40 3.22
C THR A 39 -23.63 -17.24 2.62
N ALA A 40 -24.18 -16.51 1.65
CA ALA A 40 -23.49 -15.37 1.04
C ALA A 40 -23.19 -14.23 2.03
N HIS A 41 -24.12 -13.94 2.94
CA HIS A 41 -23.90 -12.93 3.99
C HIS A 41 -22.86 -13.39 5.01
N ARG A 42 -22.86 -14.68 5.38
CA ARG A 42 -21.87 -15.29 6.27
C ARG A 42 -20.48 -15.32 5.65
N GLU A 43 -20.33 -15.59 4.35
CA GLU A 43 -19.02 -15.51 3.68
C GLU A 43 -18.40 -14.12 3.78
N VAL A 44 -19.19 -13.07 3.54
CA VAL A 44 -18.73 -11.68 3.65
C VAL A 44 -18.44 -11.31 5.10
N MET A 45 -19.32 -11.70 6.03
CA MET A 45 -19.13 -11.42 7.46
C MET A 45 -17.90 -12.15 8.03
N ASP A 46 -17.72 -13.43 7.71
CA ASP A 46 -16.60 -14.24 8.20
C ASP A 46 -15.27 -13.72 7.65
N TRP A 47 -15.25 -13.32 6.38
CA TRP A 47 -14.09 -12.66 5.79
C TRP A 47 -13.77 -11.34 6.50
N LEU A 48 -14.77 -10.48 6.75
CA LEU A 48 -14.56 -9.20 7.44
C LEU A 48 -14.10 -9.38 8.89
N ILE A 49 -14.64 -10.37 9.61
CA ILE A 49 -14.22 -10.72 10.96
C ILE A 49 -12.74 -11.12 10.96
N ALA A 50 -12.33 -11.99 10.03
CA ALA A 50 -10.94 -12.41 9.91
C ALA A 50 -10.00 -11.26 9.48
N ASP A 51 -10.42 -10.42 8.53
CA ASP A 51 -9.66 -9.27 8.03
C ASP A 51 -9.39 -8.24 9.13
N HIS A 52 -10.33 -8.07 10.06
CA HIS A 52 -10.18 -7.20 11.24
C HIS A 52 -9.54 -7.91 12.45
N GLY A 53 -8.91 -9.07 12.25
CA GLY A 53 -8.19 -9.80 13.30
C GLY A 53 -9.08 -10.46 14.35
N GLY A 54 -10.37 -10.64 14.04
CA GLY A 54 -11.32 -11.37 14.87
C GLY A 54 -11.24 -12.88 14.66
N ARG A 55 -11.57 -13.65 15.70
CA ARG A 55 -11.70 -15.10 15.64
C ARG A 55 -13.15 -15.48 15.93
N ILE A 56 -13.77 -16.19 15.00
CA ILE A 56 -15.09 -16.78 15.20
C ILE A 56 -14.96 -17.90 16.23
N ALA A 57 -15.73 -17.81 17.30
CA ALA A 57 -15.72 -18.78 18.39
C ALA A 57 -16.89 -19.75 18.31
N ASN A 58 -18.08 -19.28 17.88
CA ASN A 58 -19.26 -20.13 17.74
C ASN A 58 -20.17 -19.59 16.63
N THR A 59 -20.78 -20.51 15.89
CA THR A 59 -21.77 -20.24 14.84
C THR A 59 -22.91 -21.24 15.03
N ALA A 60 -24.05 -20.78 15.53
CA ALA A 60 -25.22 -21.62 15.76
C ALA A 60 -26.42 -21.03 15.04
N GLY A 61 -26.88 -21.71 13.97
CA GLY A 61 -27.94 -21.19 13.12
C GLY A 61 -27.51 -19.93 12.37
N ASP A 62 -28.27 -18.85 12.53
CA ASP A 62 -27.98 -17.52 12.00
C ASP A 62 -27.08 -16.67 12.91
N SER A 63 -26.81 -17.14 14.13
CA SER A 63 -25.99 -16.43 15.10
C SER A 63 -24.50 -16.61 14.88
N VAL A 64 -23.76 -15.54 15.15
CA VAL A 64 -22.32 -15.43 14.97
C VAL A 64 -21.72 -14.83 16.23
N LEU A 65 -20.73 -15.51 16.81
CA LEU A 65 -19.97 -15.00 17.93
C LEU A 65 -18.49 -14.95 17.58
N ALA A 66 -17.90 -13.76 17.68
CA ALA A 66 -16.49 -13.54 17.41
C ALA A 66 -15.81 -12.79 18.56
N GLU A 67 -14.55 -13.13 18.83
CA GLU A 67 -13.68 -12.36 19.73
C GLU A 67 -12.65 -11.55 18.94
N PHE A 68 -12.30 -10.40 19.49
CA PHE A 68 -11.26 -9.51 19.02
C PHE A 68 -10.35 -9.14 20.19
N ALA A 69 -9.06 -8.95 19.92
CA ALA A 69 -8.12 -8.43 20.90
C ALA A 69 -8.34 -6.92 21.19
N SER A 70 -9.13 -6.24 20.36
CA SER A 70 -9.29 -4.79 20.33
C SER A 70 -10.75 -4.40 20.15
N ALA A 71 -11.25 -3.52 21.03
CA ALA A 71 -12.59 -2.95 20.93
C ALA A 71 -12.76 -2.08 19.67
N VAL A 72 -11.68 -1.43 19.24
CA VAL A 72 -11.65 -0.59 18.03
C VAL A 72 -11.86 -1.45 16.80
N ASP A 73 -11.19 -2.60 16.72
CA ASP A 73 -11.30 -3.50 15.57
C ASP A 73 -12.64 -4.22 15.54
N ALA A 74 -13.18 -4.62 16.70
CA ALA A 74 -14.53 -5.19 16.80
C ALA A 74 -15.61 -4.21 16.30
N VAL A 75 -15.57 -2.94 16.73
CA VAL A 75 -16.57 -1.94 16.32
C VAL A 75 -16.38 -1.50 14.86
N ARG A 76 -15.14 -1.41 14.38
CA ARG A 76 -14.85 -1.14 12.96
C ARG A 76 -15.34 -2.28 12.07
N CYS A 77 -15.06 -3.53 12.46
CA CYS A 77 -15.58 -4.72 11.80
C CYS A 77 -17.10 -4.69 11.75
N ALA A 78 -17.78 -4.46 12.88
CA ALA A 78 -19.24 -4.38 12.93
C ALA A 78 -19.79 -3.33 11.96
N ALA A 79 -19.19 -2.14 11.90
CA ALA A 79 -19.60 -1.08 10.98
C ALA A 79 -19.39 -1.47 9.50
N LYS A 80 -18.25 -2.11 9.17
CA LYS A 80 -17.97 -2.60 7.82
C LYS A 80 -18.87 -3.76 7.39
N VAL A 81 -19.22 -4.64 8.33
CA VAL A 81 -20.19 -5.71 8.12
C VAL A 81 -21.54 -5.09 7.75
N GLN A 82 -22.06 -4.14 8.53
CA GLN A 82 -23.34 -3.51 8.20
C GLN A 82 -23.31 -2.78 6.84
N GLU A 83 -22.21 -2.10 6.50
CA GLU A 83 -22.04 -1.45 5.19
C GLU A 83 -22.06 -2.47 4.04
N ALA A 84 -21.30 -3.56 4.16
CA ALA A 84 -21.21 -4.60 3.13
C ALA A 84 -22.53 -5.36 2.95
N LEU A 85 -23.20 -5.71 4.06
CA LEU A 85 -24.49 -6.41 3.99
C LEU A 85 -25.61 -5.50 3.48
N ALA A 86 -25.58 -4.20 3.81
CA ALA A 86 -26.49 -3.24 3.21
C ALA A 86 -26.30 -3.15 1.69
N ALA A 87 -25.05 -3.20 1.19
CA ALA A 87 -24.76 -3.22 -0.24
C ALA A 87 -25.27 -4.49 -0.95
N LEU A 88 -25.15 -5.67 -0.32
CA LEU A 88 -25.70 -6.93 -0.84
C LEU A 88 -27.23 -6.89 -0.94
N ASN A 89 -27.88 -6.21 0.00
CA ASN A 89 -29.33 -6.07 0.03
C ASN A 89 -29.86 -5.06 -1.02
N GLN A 90 -29.04 -4.18 -1.61
CA GLN A 90 -29.49 -3.17 -2.59
C GLN A 90 -30.13 -3.74 -3.85
N ASN A 91 -29.77 -4.97 -4.23
CA ASN A 91 -30.28 -5.64 -5.43
C ASN A 91 -31.30 -6.76 -5.11
N SER A 92 -31.74 -6.87 -3.86
CA SER A 92 -32.64 -7.93 -3.38
C SER A 92 -34.04 -7.35 -3.07
N PRO A 93 -35.13 -8.11 -3.30
CA PRO A 93 -36.46 -7.72 -2.85
C PRO A 93 -36.49 -7.59 -1.32
N GLU A 94 -37.22 -6.60 -0.79
CA GLU A 94 -37.32 -6.29 0.65
C GLU A 94 -37.68 -7.52 1.52
N GLU A 95 -38.51 -8.42 0.98
CA GLU A 95 -38.96 -9.66 1.61
C GLU A 95 -37.86 -10.73 1.75
N ARG A 96 -36.72 -10.56 1.07
CA ARG A 96 -35.56 -11.47 1.05
C ARG A 96 -34.28 -10.86 1.62
N CYS A 97 -34.33 -9.60 2.06
CA CYS A 97 -33.16 -8.91 2.63
C CYS A 97 -32.87 -9.44 4.04
N LEU A 98 -31.65 -9.94 4.26
CA LEU A 98 -31.19 -10.34 5.59
C LEU A 98 -30.62 -9.13 6.32
N GLN A 99 -31.28 -8.72 7.39
CA GLN A 99 -30.84 -7.62 8.24
C GLN A 99 -30.22 -8.17 9.52
N PHE A 100 -28.91 -8.04 9.64
CA PHE A 100 -28.20 -8.45 10.84
C PHE A 100 -28.30 -7.39 11.93
N ARG A 101 -28.35 -7.84 13.18
CA ARG A 101 -28.19 -7.00 14.36
C ARG A 101 -26.86 -7.34 15.00
N ILE A 102 -26.13 -6.33 15.50
CA ILE A 102 -24.80 -6.55 16.06
C ILE A 102 -24.66 -5.90 17.44
N GLY A 103 -24.12 -6.66 18.39
CA GLY A 103 -23.78 -6.23 19.74
C GLY A 103 -22.28 -6.33 19.99
N VAL A 104 -21.67 -5.27 20.55
CA VAL A 104 -20.24 -5.29 20.93
C VAL A 104 -20.02 -4.94 22.40
N HIS A 105 -19.29 -5.81 23.11
CA HIS A 105 -18.93 -5.60 24.50
C HIS A 105 -17.44 -5.89 24.76
N VAL A 106 -16.85 -5.24 25.76
CA VAL A 106 -15.50 -5.53 26.25
C VAL A 106 -15.61 -6.05 27.67
N GLY A 107 -15.19 -7.28 27.89
CA GLY A 107 -15.31 -7.92 29.20
C GLY A 107 -14.52 -9.22 29.30
N ASP A 108 -14.50 -9.79 30.50
CA ASP A 108 -13.81 -11.05 30.77
C ASP A 108 -14.57 -12.24 30.13
N VAL A 109 -13.82 -13.09 29.44
CA VAL A 109 -14.31 -14.33 28.83
C VAL A 109 -13.46 -15.52 29.25
N MET A 110 -14.11 -16.68 29.30
CA MET A 110 -13.48 -17.98 29.46
C MET A 110 -13.44 -18.69 28.11
N VAL A 111 -12.25 -19.11 27.68
CA VAL A 111 -12.06 -19.89 26.46
C VAL A 111 -11.96 -21.37 26.84
N ARG A 112 -12.79 -22.21 26.21
CA ARG A 112 -12.75 -23.67 26.38
C ARG A 112 -12.93 -24.36 25.04
N GLY A 113 -11.92 -25.09 24.57
CA GLY A 113 -12.01 -25.85 23.31
C GLY A 113 -12.25 -24.98 22.07
N GLY A 114 -11.97 -23.68 22.13
CA GLY A 114 -12.25 -22.72 21.05
C GLY A 114 -13.50 -21.87 21.27
N ASP A 115 -14.43 -22.33 22.10
CA ASP A 115 -15.68 -21.63 22.42
C ASP A 115 -15.45 -20.51 23.47
N LEU A 116 -16.25 -19.45 23.36
CA LEU A 116 -16.32 -18.35 24.33
C LEU A 116 -17.49 -18.54 25.27
N LEU A 117 -17.20 -18.49 26.57
CA LEU A 117 -18.19 -18.62 27.64
C LEU A 117 -17.99 -17.51 28.67
N GLY A 118 -19.06 -17.08 29.32
CA GLY A 118 -19.01 -16.12 30.42
C GLY A 118 -19.90 -14.90 30.21
N ASP A 119 -19.90 -14.03 31.22
CA ASP A 119 -20.85 -12.91 31.29
C ASP A 119 -20.64 -11.89 30.17
N GLY A 120 -19.39 -11.69 29.73
CA GLY A 120 -19.10 -10.80 28.60
C GLY A 120 -19.80 -11.24 27.30
N VAL A 121 -19.89 -12.55 27.05
CA VAL A 121 -20.59 -13.11 25.87
C VAL A 121 -22.08 -12.86 25.97
N ASN A 122 -22.65 -13.07 27.16
CA ASN A 122 -24.06 -12.83 27.42
C ASN A 122 -24.40 -11.35 27.20
N ILE A 123 -23.59 -10.42 27.71
CA ILE A 123 -23.80 -8.98 27.53
C ILE A 123 -23.74 -8.61 26.05
N ALA A 124 -22.76 -9.09 25.28
CA ALA A 124 -22.68 -8.84 23.84
C ALA A 124 -23.94 -9.32 23.09
N ALA A 125 -24.40 -10.55 23.35
CA ALA A 125 -25.62 -11.09 22.74
C ALA A 125 -26.90 -10.34 23.17
N ARG A 126 -26.93 -9.77 24.38
CA ARG A 126 -28.07 -8.94 24.81
C ARG A 126 -28.04 -7.53 24.23
N LEU A 127 -26.85 -6.99 23.96
CA LEU A 127 -26.70 -5.74 23.20
C LEU A 127 -27.13 -5.92 21.75
N GLU A 128 -26.79 -7.05 21.13
CA GLU A 128 -27.29 -7.44 19.81
C GLU A 128 -28.83 -7.49 19.77
N GLY A 129 -29.45 -8.10 20.78
CA GLY A 129 -30.90 -8.23 20.85
C GLY A 129 -31.68 -6.90 20.98
N ILE A 130 -31.03 -5.81 21.42
CA ILE A 130 -31.64 -4.46 21.49
C ILE A 130 -31.26 -3.55 20.33
N ALA A 131 -30.38 -4.00 19.43
CA ALA A 131 -30.06 -3.25 18.22
C ALA A 131 -31.22 -3.29 17.22
N ASP A 132 -31.44 -2.19 16.52
CA ASP A 132 -32.37 -2.16 15.39
C ASP A 132 -31.88 -3.08 14.26
N PRO A 133 -32.76 -3.60 13.38
CA PRO A 133 -32.34 -4.35 12.19
C PRO A 133 -31.37 -3.54 11.33
N GLY A 134 -30.19 -4.10 11.03
CA GLY A 134 -29.09 -3.38 10.37
C GLY A 134 -28.29 -2.44 11.29
N GLY A 135 -28.56 -2.46 12.59
CA GLY A 135 -27.96 -1.60 13.60
C GLY A 135 -26.82 -2.24 14.39
N ILE A 136 -26.13 -1.40 15.18
CA ILE A 136 -25.04 -1.80 16.06
C ILE A 136 -25.24 -1.16 17.43
N CYS A 137 -25.23 -1.97 18.48
CA CYS A 137 -25.24 -1.51 19.87
C CYS A 137 -23.96 -1.91 20.59
N ILE A 138 -23.38 -0.99 21.37
CA ILE A 138 -22.13 -1.20 22.11
C ILE A 138 -22.30 -0.83 23.58
N SER A 139 -21.63 -1.54 24.48
CA SER A 139 -21.57 -1.18 25.91
C SER A 139 -20.70 0.06 26.16
N ASP A 140 -20.85 0.69 27.32
CA ASP A 140 -19.98 1.77 27.80
C ASP A 140 -18.48 1.39 27.80
N ALA A 141 -18.15 0.16 28.17
CA ALA A 141 -16.77 -0.34 28.15
C ALA A 141 -16.16 -0.31 26.73
N ALA A 142 -16.96 -0.65 25.71
CA ALA A 142 -16.53 -0.55 24.32
C ALA A 142 -16.50 0.91 23.84
N TYR A 143 -17.54 1.69 24.18
CA TYR A 143 -17.65 3.11 23.83
C TYR A 143 -16.45 3.93 24.31
N GLY A 144 -16.00 3.68 25.54
CA GLY A 144 -14.83 4.35 26.14
C GLY A 144 -13.56 4.22 25.28
N SER A 145 -13.34 3.05 24.69
CA SER A 145 -12.18 2.76 23.83
C SER A 145 -12.33 3.31 22.41
N VAL A 146 -13.55 3.40 21.87
CA VAL A 146 -13.75 3.72 20.44
C VAL A 146 -14.08 5.18 20.15
N ARG A 147 -14.69 5.91 21.10
CA ARG A 147 -15.19 7.29 20.89
C ARG A 147 -14.13 8.31 20.45
N LYS A 148 -12.85 8.06 20.71
CA LYS A 148 -11.71 8.90 20.27
C LYS A 148 -10.93 8.29 19.11
N ALA A 149 -11.12 6.99 18.86
CA ALA A 149 -10.30 6.21 17.93
C ALA A 149 -10.98 6.00 16.57
N LEU A 150 -12.32 6.06 16.52
CA LEU A 150 -13.09 5.91 15.29
C LEU A 150 -13.88 7.18 15.00
N PRO A 151 -13.93 7.63 13.72
CA PRO A 151 -14.76 8.76 13.31
C PRO A 151 -16.23 8.33 13.16
N LEU A 152 -16.81 7.75 14.21
CA LEU A 152 -18.17 7.24 14.25
C LEU A 152 -19.00 7.98 15.30
N THR A 153 -20.25 8.27 14.94
CA THR A 153 -21.20 8.95 15.84
C THR A 153 -22.09 7.93 16.52
N PHE A 154 -22.25 8.04 17.84
CA PHE A 154 -23.08 7.15 18.63
C PHE A 154 -24.18 7.92 19.36
N THR A 155 -25.37 7.35 19.39
CA THR A 155 -26.51 7.78 20.19
C THR A 155 -26.46 7.06 21.54
N ASP A 156 -26.43 7.81 22.63
CA ASP A 156 -26.49 7.26 23.99
C ASP A 156 -27.92 6.77 24.30
N LEU A 157 -28.07 5.48 24.58
CA LEU A 157 -29.34 4.86 24.94
C LEU A 157 -29.57 4.84 26.46
N GLY A 158 -28.61 5.31 27.26
CA GLY A 158 -28.65 5.25 28.71
C GLY A 158 -28.53 3.82 29.26
N PRO A 159 -28.77 3.64 30.56
CA PRO A 159 -28.76 2.33 31.22
C PRO A 159 -29.86 1.41 30.69
N GLN A 160 -29.47 0.21 30.24
CA GLN A 160 -30.37 -0.82 29.73
C GLN A 160 -30.42 -2.00 30.71
N ASN A 161 -31.64 -2.45 31.04
CA ASN A 161 -31.84 -3.65 31.85
C ASN A 161 -31.84 -4.87 30.92
N LEU A 162 -30.67 -5.48 30.77
CA LEU A 162 -30.49 -6.65 29.92
C LEU A 162 -30.98 -7.92 30.65
N LYS A 163 -31.66 -8.81 29.92
CA LYS A 163 -32.22 -10.04 30.49
C LYS A 163 -31.12 -10.89 31.12
N ASN A 164 -31.30 -11.24 32.39
CA ASN A 164 -30.39 -12.06 33.22
C ASN A 164 -29.01 -11.42 33.45
N ILE A 165 -28.93 -10.08 33.47
CA ILE A 165 -27.75 -9.32 33.91
C ILE A 165 -28.20 -8.47 35.11
N ASP A 166 -27.54 -8.63 36.26
CA ASP A 166 -27.97 -8.03 37.52
C ASP A 166 -27.78 -6.50 37.55
N GLU A 167 -26.74 -6.00 36.87
CA GLU A 167 -26.44 -4.56 36.79
C GLU A 167 -26.86 -3.96 35.45
N PRO A 168 -27.53 -2.78 35.43
CA PRO A 168 -27.86 -2.10 34.19
C PRO A 168 -26.62 -1.74 33.37
N VAL A 169 -26.58 -2.14 32.10
CA VAL A 169 -25.47 -1.83 31.20
C VAL A 169 -25.84 -0.59 30.39
N ARG A 170 -25.03 0.47 30.48
CA ARG A 170 -25.22 1.64 29.60
C ARG A 170 -24.83 1.28 28.18
N ALA A 171 -25.73 1.55 27.23
CA ALA A 171 -25.57 1.17 25.84
C ALA A 171 -25.55 2.39 24.91
N TYR A 172 -24.88 2.24 23.78
CA TYR A 172 -24.75 3.24 22.73
C TYR A 172 -25.09 2.61 21.38
N ALA A 173 -25.97 3.22 20.60
CA ALA A 173 -26.28 2.80 19.24
C ALA A 173 -25.46 3.58 18.23
N LEU A 174 -24.96 2.93 17.17
CA LEU A 174 -24.34 3.65 16.06
C LEU A 174 -25.39 4.49 15.31
N SER A 175 -25.13 5.78 15.09
CA SER A 175 -26.09 6.68 14.44
C SER A 175 -26.21 6.37 12.94
N PRO A 176 -27.44 6.37 12.36
CA PRO A 176 -27.67 6.13 10.94
C PRO A 176 -26.89 7.09 10.04
N GLY A 177 -26.25 6.58 8.98
CA GLY A 177 -25.42 7.37 8.07
C GLY A 177 -23.97 7.57 8.52
N SER A 178 -23.58 7.06 9.69
CA SER A 178 -22.16 6.97 10.09
C SER A 178 -21.47 5.91 9.24
N SER A 179 -20.75 6.33 8.20
CA SER A 179 -19.91 5.44 7.39
C SER A 179 -18.46 5.52 7.86
N VAL A 180 -17.80 4.36 7.92
CA VAL A 180 -16.35 4.31 8.02
C VAL A 180 -15.84 4.65 6.62
N SER A 181 -15.71 5.94 6.29
CA SER A 181 -15.11 6.37 5.02
C SER A 181 -13.76 5.66 4.86
N ALA A 182 -13.50 5.15 3.65
CA ALA A 182 -12.31 4.38 3.34
C ALA A 182 -11.04 5.23 3.56
N GLY A 183 -10.49 5.14 4.77
CA GLY A 183 -9.41 6.00 5.21
C GLY A 183 -8.75 5.49 6.49
N ALA A 184 -8.46 4.19 6.54
CA ALA A 184 -7.39 3.56 7.33
C ALA A 184 -7.67 2.05 7.42
N ALA A 185 -7.17 1.29 6.44
CA ALA A 185 -6.89 -0.12 6.67
C ALA A 185 -5.77 -0.20 7.71
N TYR A 186 -6.09 -0.50 8.97
CA TYR A 186 -5.08 -1.04 9.88
C TYR A 186 -4.93 -2.51 9.53
N ALA A 187 -3.87 -2.80 8.79
CA ALA A 187 -3.48 -4.15 8.44
C ALA A 187 -3.23 -4.96 9.73
N ALA A 188 -3.59 -6.25 9.67
CA ALA A 188 -3.00 -7.27 10.53
C ALA A 188 -1.49 -7.03 10.67
N SER A 189 -0.98 -7.06 11.90
CA SER A 189 0.43 -6.76 12.21
C SER A 189 1.36 -7.46 11.22
N LEU A 190 2.14 -6.68 10.46
CA LEU A 190 3.06 -7.27 9.49
C LEU A 190 4.13 -8.06 10.24
N PRO A 191 4.37 -9.34 9.90
CA PRO A 191 5.36 -10.14 10.60
C PRO A 191 6.75 -9.53 10.42
N LEU A 192 7.52 -9.44 11.51
CA LEU A 192 8.88 -8.91 11.49
C LEU A 192 9.78 -9.76 10.56
N PRO A 193 10.59 -9.13 9.70
CA PRO A 193 11.63 -9.83 8.94
C PRO A 193 12.60 -10.57 9.87
N LYS A 194 13.15 -11.69 9.41
CA LYS A 194 14.24 -12.41 10.13
C LYS A 194 15.52 -11.58 10.24
N LYS A 195 15.70 -10.60 9.36
CA LYS A 195 16.82 -9.65 9.33
C LYS A 195 16.51 -8.41 10.19
N PRO A 196 17.53 -7.71 10.72
CA PRO A 196 17.34 -6.37 11.29
C PRO A 196 16.54 -5.50 10.32
N SER A 197 15.57 -4.75 10.84
CA SER A 197 14.63 -3.98 10.03
C SER A 197 14.45 -2.58 10.58
N ILE A 198 14.46 -1.57 9.70
CA ILE A 198 14.43 -0.16 10.06
C ILE A 198 13.46 0.63 9.18
N ALA A 199 12.76 1.60 9.75
CA ALA A 199 12.10 2.67 9.00
C ALA A 199 12.69 4.02 9.39
N VAL A 200 12.98 4.88 8.42
CA VAL A 200 13.38 6.27 8.69
C VAL A 200 12.14 7.14 8.58
N LEU A 201 11.75 7.77 9.68
CA LEU A 201 10.59 8.64 9.79
C LEU A 201 10.91 10.04 9.26
N PRO A 202 9.90 10.82 8.85
CA PRO A 202 10.08 12.22 8.47
C PRO A 202 10.74 13.01 9.61
N PHE A 203 11.84 13.69 9.32
CA PHE A 203 12.50 14.54 10.30
C PHE A 203 11.72 15.84 10.47
N SER A 204 11.60 16.30 11.71
CA SER A 204 10.91 17.55 12.03
C SER A 204 11.72 18.76 11.55
N ASN A 205 11.09 19.62 10.74
CA ASN A 205 11.68 20.88 10.31
C ASN A 205 11.63 21.91 11.47
N MET A 206 12.76 22.20 12.08
CA MET A 206 12.93 23.20 13.14
C MET A 206 13.51 24.52 12.64
N SER A 207 13.49 24.75 11.32
CA SER A 207 14.06 25.94 10.67
C SER A 207 13.11 27.14 10.64
N GLY A 208 11.82 26.93 10.95
CA GLY A 208 10.80 27.99 11.04
C GLY A 208 10.24 28.46 9.69
N ASP A 209 10.77 27.97 8.58
CA ASP A 209 10.37 28.29 7.21
C ASP A 209 9.72 27.05 6.55
N PRO A 210 8.41 27.09 6.23
CA PRO A 210 7.71 26.01 5.54
C PRO A 210 8.26 25.71 4.15
N GLU A 211 8.91 26.67 3.48
CA GLU A 211 9.56 26.41 2.20
C GLU A 211 10.74 25.45 2.37
N GLN A 212 11.29 25.25 3.57
CA GLN A 212 12.43 24.34 3.80
C GLN A 212 12.00 22.90 4.14
N GLU A 213 10.70 22.61 4.08
CA GLU A 213 10.14 21.28 4.32
C GLU A 213 10.66 20.25 3.31
N TYR A 214 10.80 20.64 2.04
CA TYR A 214 11.35 19.75 0.99
C TYR A 214 12.80 19.37 1.25
N PHE A 215 13.58 20.25 1.90
CA PHE A 215 14.98 20.01 2.22
C PHE A 215 15.12 18.93 3.30
N ALA A 216 14.30 19.01 4.35
CA ALA A 216 14.24 17.97 5.38
C ALA A 216 13.80 16.62 4.79
N ASP A 217 12.79 16.65 3.92
CA ASP A 217 12.25 15.48 3.24
C ASP A 217 13.25 14.81 2.29
N GLY A 218 14.07 15.59 1.60
CA GLY A 218 15.13 15.11 0.69
C GLY A 218 16.26 14.41 1.44
N ILE A 219 16.72 14.99 2.56
CA ILE A 219 17.74 14.36 3.42
C ILE A 219 17.28 13.00 3.93
N VAL A 220 16.01 12.88 4.34
CA VAL A 220 15.47 11.60 4.80
C VAL A 220 15.41 10.57 3.66
N GLU A 221 15.03 10.97 2.44
CA GLU A 221 15.06 10.07 1.27
C GLU A 221 16.46 9.54 1.01
N ASP A 222 17.46 10.41 1.12
CA ASP A 222 18.85 10.06 0.89
C ASP A 222 19.41 9.12 1.98
N ILE A 223 19.01 9.30 3.24
CA ILE A 223 19.32 8.35 4.33
C ILE A 223 18.67 6.99 4.05
N ILE A 224 17.39 6.95 3.64
CA ILE A 224 16.69 5.70 3.28
C ILE A 224 17.42 5.01 2.12
N THR A 225 17.82 5.76 1.11
CA THR A 225 18.55 5.28 -0.07
C THR A 225 19.90 4.69 0.33
N ALA A 226 20.66 5.39 1.18
CA ALA A 226 21.97 4.93 1.64
C ALA A 226 21.85 3.68 2.52
N LEU A 227 20.90 3.63 3.46
CA LEU A 227 20.63 2.44 4.29
C LEU A 227 20.16 1.24 3.45
N SER A 228 19.43 1.48 2.36
CA SER A 228 18.94 0.41 1.47
C SER A 228 20.06 -0.33 0.72
N ARG A 229 21.27 0.25 0.67
CA ARG A 229 22.48 -0.40 0.12
C ARG A 229 23.01 -1.51 1.04
N VAL A 230 22.64 -1.50 2.32
CA VAL A 230 23.10 -2.45 3.34
C VAL A 230 22.36 -3.79 3.20
N ARG A 231 23.05 -4.83 2.73
CA ARG A 231 22.42 -6.11 2.31
C ARG A 231 21.78 -6.90 3.45
N TRP A 232 22.29 -6.73 4.66
CA TRP A 232 21.79 -7.40 5.85
C TRP A 232 20.65 -6.65 6.55
N LEU A 233 20.37 -5.40 6.15
CA LEU A 233 19.36 -4.54 6.73
C LEU A 233 18.10 -4.48 5.84
N PHE A 234 16.93 -4.67 6.43
CA PHE A 234 15.64 -4.49 5.77
C PHE A 234 15.16 -3.05 6.01
N VAL A 235 15.05 -2.24 4.96
CA VAL A 235 14.73 -0.82 5.07
C VAL A 235 13.35 -0.55 4.46
N ILE A 236 12.50 0.15 5.21
CA ILE A 236 11.18 0.57 4.71
C ILE A 236 11.33 1.77 3.79
N ALA A 237 10.61 1.72 2.67
CA ALA A 237 10.59 2.79 1.69
C ALA A 237 9.94 4.07 2.24
N ARG A 238 10.43 5.21 1.77
CA ARG A 238 10.00 6.55 2.17
C ARG A 238 8.50 6.74 2.16
N ASN A 239 7.81 6.33 1.10
CA ASN A 239 6.37 6.56 0.97
C ASN A 239 5.57 5.94 2.12
N SER A 240 6.00 4.78 2.64
CA SER A 240 5.35 4.14 3.79
C SER A 240 5.67 4.89 5.08
N SER A 241 6.93 5.26 5.31
CA SER A 241 7.34 6.05 6.49
C SER A 241 6.69 7.45 6.53
N PHE A 242 6.52 8.08 5.37
CA PHE A 242 6.00 9.44 5.26
C PHE A 242 4.50 9.54 5.46
N THR A 243 3.79 8.40 5.52
CA THR A 243 2.38 8.38 5.97
C THR A 243 2.22 8.86 7.41
N TYR A 244 3.29 8.83 8.22
CA TYR A 244 3.34 9.31 9.61
C TYR A 244 3.75 10.78 9.73
N LYS A 245 4.04 11.47 8.61
CA LYS A 245 4.38 12.88 8.64
C LYS A 245 3.25 13.70 9.28
N ASN A 246 3.59 14.56 10.24
CA ASN A 246 2.66 15.39 11.01
C ASN A 246 1.58 14.60 11.79
N LYS A 247 1.80 13.30 12.02
CA LYS A 247 0.93 12.48 12.87
C LYS A 247 1.67 12.14 14.16
N SER A 248 0.96 12.28 15.29
CA SER A 248 1.45 11.80 16.57
C SER A 248 1.02 10.35 16.74
N VAL A 249 1.91 9.42 16.40
CA VAL A 249 1.67 7.97 16.49
C VAL A 249 2.78 7.36 17.35
N ASP A 250 2.41 6.45 18.24
CA ASP A 250 3.34 5.73 19.09
C ASP A 250 4.34 4.90 18.26
N ALA A 251 5.62 4.92 18.65
CA ALA A 251 6.70 4.19 17.97
C ALA A 251 6.40 2.68 17.84
N GLY A 252 5.77 2.09 18.86
CA GLY A 252 5.36 0.69 18.80
C GLY A 252 4.26 0.42 17.80
N GLN A 253 3.33 1.37 17.62
CA GLN A 253 2.33 1.28 16.56
C GLN A 253 2.96 1.42 15.17
N ILE A 254 3.85 2.40 14.99
CA ILE A 254 4.57 2.60 13.72
C ILE A 254 5.37 1.35 13.35
N GLY A 255 6.06 0.73 14.31
CA GLY A 255 6.80 -0.51 14.09
C GLY A 255 5.92 -1.68 13.69
N ARG A 256 4.71 -1.80 14.25
CA ARG A 256 3.74 -2.84 13.87
C ARG A 256 3.15 -2.61 12.48
N ASP A 257 2.76 -1.38 12.18
CA ASP A 257 2.17 -1.00 10.91
C ASP A 257 3.15 -1.17 9.74
N LEU A 258 4.43 -0.84 9.97
CA LEU A 258 5.49 -0.96 8.98
C LEU A 258 6.20 -2.32 9.02
N GLY A 259 5.99 -3.12 10.07
CA GLY A 259 6.64 -4.42 10.26
C GLY A 259 8.16 -4.31 10.47
N VAL A 260 8.62 -3.32 11.22
CA VAL A 260 10.05 -3.07 11.49
C VAL A 260 10.40 -3.12 12.97
N ARG A 261 11.64 -3.50 13.27
CA ARG A 261 12.17 -3.54 14.63
C ARG A 261 12.66 -2.18 15.10
N TYR A 262 13.25 -1.38 14.23
CA TYR A 262 13.86 -0.11 14.57
C TYR A 262 13.20 1.05 13.81
N LEU A 263 13.15 2.22 14.42
CA LEU A 263 12.79 3.47 13.74
C LEU A 263 13.91 4.48 13.93
N LEU A 264 14.22 5.23 12.88
CA LEU A 264 15.10 6.39 12.92
C LEU A 264 14.24 7.64 12.80
N GLU A 265 14.25 8.48 13.82
CA GLU A 265 13.56 9.77 13.84
C GLU A 265 14.54 10.92 14.08
N GLY A 266 14.13 12.15 13.83
CA GLY A 266 15.06 13.26 13.93
C GLY A 266 14.47 14.64 13.70
N SER A 267 15.35 15.63 13.73
CA SER A 267 15.04 17.02 13.45
C SER A 267 16.14 17.67 12.61
N ILE A 268 15.73 18.58 11.73
CA ILE A 268 16.63 19.35 10.87
C ILE A 268 16.37 20.84 11.14
N ARG A 269 17.44 21.58 11.40
CA ARG A 269 17.43 23.03 11.53
C ARG A 269 18.45 23.61 10.57
N LYS A 270 17.97 24.34 9.58
CA LYS A 270 18.79 25.13 8.66
C LYS A 270 18.70 26.60 9.04
N ALA A 271 19.84 27.28 9.11
CA ALA A 271 19.94 28.72 9.37
C ALA A 271 21.01 29.32 8.46
N GLY A 272 20.57 29.89 7.33
CA GLY A 272 21.47 30.36 6.27
C GLY A 272 22.25 29.20 5.66
N GLN A 273 23.58 29.25 5.76
CA GLN A 273 24.48 28.20 5.29
C GLN A 273 24.66 27.07 6.32
N ARG A 274 24.30 27.25 7.59
CA ARG A 274 24.48 26.21 8.60
C ARG A 274 23.31 25.25 8.69
N VAL A 275 23.62 23.96 8.77
CA VAL A 275 22.66 22.88 8.94
C VAL A 275 23.00 22.09 10.19
N ARG A 276 21.97 21.82 10.98
CA ARG A 276 22.02 20.96 12.17
C ARG A 276 21.01 19.85 12.01
N ILE A 277 21.49 18.62 12.06
CA ILE A 277 20.67 17.41 11.97
C ILE A 277 20.82 16.64 13.28
N SER A 278 19.70 16.33 13.92
CA SER A 278 19.68 15.44 15.08
C SER A 278 18.95 14.17 14.69
N GLY A 279 19.54 13.01 14.96
CA GLY A 279 18.97 11.71 14.65
C GLY A 279 18.92 10.84 15.90
N GLN A 280 17.87 10.03 16.03
CA GLN A 280 17.67 9.09 17.12
C GLN A 280 17.16 7.76 16.58
N LEU A 281 17.80 6.68 16.98
CA LEU A 281 17.41 5.31 16.67
C LEU A 281 16.71 4.71 17.89
N LEU A 282 15.54 4.14 17.66
CA LEU A 282 14.73 3.53 18.71
C LEU A 282 14.22 2.15 18.31
N GLU A 283 14.11 1.24 19.28
CA GLU A 283 13.48 -0.06 19.09
C GLU A 283 11.96 0.09 19.22
N ALA A 284 11.23 -0.18 18.15
CA ALA A 284 9.80 0.08 18.09
C ALA A 284 9.00 -0.72 19.12
N ALA A 285 9.36 -1.99 19.36
CA ALA A 285 8.60 -2.86 20.26
C ALA A 285 8.61 -2.38 21.73
N THR A 286 9.71 -1.76 22.17
CA THR A 286 9.95 -1.37 23.57
C THR A 286 9.95 0.14 23.76
N GLY A 287 10.09 0.92 22.67
CA GLY A 287 10.36 2.36 22.73
C GLY A 287 11.77 2.70 23.23
N ALA A 288 12.67 1.72 23.34
CA ALA A 288 14.01 1.95 23.86
C ALA A 288 14.85 2.77 22.87
N HIS A 289 15.40 3.89 23.33
CA HIS A 289 16.38 4.66 22.56
C HIS A 289 17.72 3.92 22.56
N LEU A 290 18.16 3.51 21.37
CA LEU A 290 19.40 2.76 21.18
C LEU A 290 20.57 3.68 20.86
N TRP A 291 20.28 4.79 20.16
CA TRP A 291 21.29 5.77 19.78
C TRP A 291 20.64 7.13 19.55
N ALA A 292 21.39 8.19 19.83
CA ALA A 292 21.03 9.56 19.52
C ALA A 292 22.31 10.35 19.28
N ASP A 293 22.36 11.12 18.21
CA ASP A 293 23.51 11.96 17.91
C ASP A 293 23.10 13.23 17.16
N ARG A 294 24.03 14.16 17.08
CA ARG A 294 23.84 15.44 16.42
C ARG A 294 25.01 15.78 15.52
N PHE A 295 24.66 16.24 14.33
CA PHE A 295 25.56 16.59 13.26
C PHE A 295 25.37 18.07 12.93
N ASP A 296 26.46 18.81 13.01
CA ASP A 296 26.54 20.24 12.72
C ASP A 296 27.50 20.44 11.55
N GLY A 297 27.15 21.26 10.56
CA GLY A 297 28.00 21.59 9.42
C GLY A 297 27.42 22.70 8.54
N GLU A 298 28.13 23.03 7.47
CA GLU A 298 27.65 23.96 6.44
C GLU A 298 26.88 23.19 5.35
N ILE A 299 25.95 23.82 4.63
CA ILE A 299 25.11 23.17 3.61
C ILE A 299 25.95 22.69 2.42
N SER A 300 27.11 23.30 2.19
CA SER A 300 28.10 22.84 1.21
C SER A 300 28.69 21.47 1.57
N GLU A 301 28.63 21.08 2.84
CA GLU A 301 29.13 19.82 3.40
C GLU A 301 27.99 18.81 3.62
N ILE A 302 26.79 19.07 3.07
CA ILE A 302 25.59 18.29 3.40
C ILE A 302 25.72 16.79 3.11
N PHE A 303 26.43 16.43 2.04
CA PHE A 303 26.69 15.04 1.68
C PHE A 303 27.62 14.35 2.69
N GLU A 304 28.65 15.05 3.19
CA GLU A 304 29.51 14.51 4.26
C GLU A 304 28.72 14.35 5.57
N LEU A 305 27.78 15.27 5.83
CA LEU A 305 26.89 15.19 6.98
C LEU A 305 25.96 13.96 6.89
N GLN A 306 25.39 13.72 5.71
CA GLN A 306 24.56 12.55 5.41
C GLN A 306 25.34 11.25 5.58
N ASP A 307 26.57 11.18 5.05
CA ASP A 307 27.43 10.00 5.16
C ASP A 307 27.73 9.67 6.61
N ARG A 308 28.02 10.69 7.41
CA ARG A 308 28.24 10.55 8.86
C ARG A 308 26.99 10.05 9.58
N ILE A 309 25.80 10.58 9.26
CA ILE A 309 24.54 10.11 9.84
C ILE A 309 24.30 8.65 9.49
N THR A 310 24.40 8.30 8.21
CA THR A 310 24.19 6.93 7.74
C THR A 310 25.17 5.97 8.40
N THR A 311 26.46 6.34 8.45
CA THR A 311 27.51 5.56 9.09
C THR A 311 27.22 5.37 10.58
N SER A 312 26.87 6.42 11.30
CA SER A 312 26.54 6.33 12.72
C SER A 312 25.29 5.49 12.99
N VAL A 313 24.26 5.58 12.15
CA VAL A 313 23.05 4.75 12.25
C VAL A 313 23.38 3.28 11.99
N VAL A 314 24.17 2.97 10.96
CA VAL A 314 24.60 1.59 10.66
C VAL A 314 25.44 1.01 11.81
N ILE A 315 26.38 1.79 12.36
CA ILE A 315 27.17 1.42 13.55
C ILE A 315 26.28 1.19 14.78
N ALA A 316 25.27 2.05 14.98
CA ALA A 316 24.33 1.92 16.09
C ALA A 316 23.41 0.70 15.98
N VAL A 317 23.07 0.28 14.76
CA VAL A 317 22.26 -0.91 14.50
C VAL A 317 23.09 -2.20 14.62
N GLU A 318 24.42 -2.16 14.45
CA GLU A 318 25.27 -3.35 14.37
C GLU A 318 26.55 -3.27 15.24
N PRO A 319 26.62 -4.01 16.36
CA PRO A 319 27.87 -4.26 17.08
C PRO A 319 28.89 -5.17 16.33
N SER A 320 28.92 -5.24 14.99
CA SER A 320 29.86 -6.08 14.22
C SER A 320 30.02 -5.64 12.75
N LEU A 321 30.51 -4.42 12.55
CA LEU A 321 30.83 -3.82 11.25
C LEU A 321 31.82 -4.64 10.41
N ARG A 322 31.56 -4.80 9.10
CA ARG A 322 32.63 -4.99 8.09
C ARG A 322 32.74 -3.72 7.22
N LEU A 323 33.85 -3.02 7.42
CA LEU A 323 34.30 -1.73 6.86
C LEU A 323 34.36 -1.62 5.31
N ALA A 324 33.85 -2.58 4.54
CA ALA A 324 33.82 -2.53 3.07
C ALA A 324 32.47 -2.06 2.48
N GLU A 325 31.42 -1.91 3.30
CA GLU A 325 30.10 -1.43 2.86
C GLU A 325 29.90 0.08 3.06
N ILE A 326 30.65 0.71 3.97
CA ILE A 326 30.59 2.16 4.25
C ILE A 326 31.22 2.97 3.10
N GLU A 327 32.31 2.51 2.49
CA GLU A 327 32.94 3.20 1.35
C GLU A 327 32.03 3.20 0.09
N ARG A 328 31.06 2.29 -0.03
CA ARG A 328 30.08 2.27 -1.14
C ARG A 328 28.87 3.19 -0.91
N ALA A 329 28.67 3.67 0.32
CA ALA A 329 27.61 4.63 0.62
C ALA A 329 28.02 6.08 0.29
N GLN A 330 29.33 6.35 0.21
CA GLN A 330 29.94 7.68 0.07
C GLN A 330 30.01 8.24 -1.36
N CYS A 331 29.36 7.59 -2.34
CA CYS A 331 29.31 8.15 -3.69
C CYS A 331 28.39 9.36 -3.73
N LYS A 332 28.98 10.55 -3.83
CA LYS A 332 28.27 11.82 -4.05
C LYS A 332 27.46 11.73 -5.36
N PRO A 333 26.13 11.97 -5.36
CA PRO A 333 25.32 11.93 -6.57
C PRO A 333 25.73 12.96 -7.62
N THR A 334 26.21 14.12 -7.17
CA THR A 334 26.77 15.21 -7.98
C THR A 334 27.53 16.20 -7.07
N ASP A 335 28.56 16.88 -7.59
CA ASP A 335 29.23 18.01 -6.91
C ASP A 335 28.50 19.35 -7.13
N ASN A 336 27.43 19.37 -7.94
CA ASN A 336 26.67 20.58 -8.29
C ASN A 336 25.33 20.64 -7.53
N LEU A 337 25.30 21.43 -6.45
CA LEU A 337 24.13 21.58 -5.57
C LEU A 337 22.90 22.17 -6.28
N ASP A 338 23.08 23.00 -7.31
CA ASP A 338 21.96 23.57 -8.07
C ASP A 338 21.32 22.52 -8.99
N ALA A 339 22.13 21.62 -9.55
CA ALA A 339 21.62 20.47 -10.32
C ALA A 339 20.87 19.48 -9.41
N TYR A 340 21.39 19.27 -8.20
CA TYR A 340 20.77 18.43 -7.17
C TYR A 340 19.43 19.01 -6.69
N ASP A 341 19.34 20.32 -6.40
CA ASP A 341 18.06 20.98 -6.03
C ASP A 341 16.99 20.79 -7.11
N LEU A 342 17.35 21.02 -8.38
CA LEU A 342 16.44 20.86 -9.51
C LEU A 342 15.96 19.41 -9.67
N TYR A 343 16.85 18.43 -9.45
CA TYR A 343 16.48 17.02 -9.44
C TYR A 343 15.47 16.71 -8.32
N LEU A 344 15.76 17.11 -7.09
CA LEU A 344 14.86 16.89 -5.95
C LEU A 344 13.47 17.50 -6.17
N ARG A 345 13.42 18.69 -6.76
CA ARG A 345 12.16 19.37 -7.10
C ARG A 345 11.36 18.67 -8.19
N ALA A 346 12.01 17.90 -9.07
CA ALA A 346 11.34 17.15 -10.12
C ALA A 346 10.64 15.89 -9.59
N LEU A 347 11.18 15.23 -8.55
CA LEU A 347 10.67 13.94 -8.05
C LEU A 347 9.18 13.96 -7.65
N PRO A 348 8.65 14.97 -6.94
CA PRO A 348 7.22 15.03 -6.65
C PRO A 348 6.35 15.08 -7.91
N ALA A 349 6.79 15.79 -8.95
CA ALA A 349 6.04 15.98 -10.19
C ALA A 349 5.97 14.68 -11.02
N ILE A 350 7.03 13.85 -11.00
CA ILE A 350 7.04 12.50 -11.58
C ILE A 350 5.99 11.60 -10.91
N ASN A 351 5.81 11.74 -9.59
CA ASN A 351 4.94 10.88 -8.79
C ASN A 351 3.44 11.16 -8.93
N VAL A 352 3.04 12.32 -9.47
CA VAL A 352 1.62 12.70 -9.60
C VAL A 352 0.92 12.02 -10.79
N TYR A 353 1.67 11.34 -11.67
CA TYR A 353 1.18 10.64 -12.89
C TYR A 353 0.16 11.47 -13.70
N THR A 354 0.54 12.69 -14.07
CA THR A 354 -0.24 13.55 -14.96
C THR A 354 0.64 14.10 -16.05
N ARG A 355 0.03 14.45 -17.20
CA ARG A 355 0.75 15.12 -18.29
C ARG A 355 1.48 16.37 -17.80
N ALA A 356 0.80 17.25 -17.08
CA ALA A 356 1.37 18.48 -16.55
C ALA A 356 2.54 18.21 -15.58
N GLY A 357 2.42 17.19 -14.71
CA GLY A 357 3.51 16.80 -13.80
C GLY A 357 4.75 16.30 -14.54
N PHE A 358 4.59 15.52 -15.62
CA PHE A 358 5.75 15.09 -16.42
C PHE A 358 6.37 16.24 -17.22
N GLU A 359 5.58 17.17 -17.76
CA GLU A 359 6.08 18.36 -18.44
C GLU A 359 6.86 19.28 -17.48
N GLU A 360 6.38 19.45 -16.24
CA GLU A 360 7.09 20.17 -15.18
C GLU A 360 8.41 19.47 -14.81
N ALA A 361 8.37 18.16 -14.56
CA ALA A 361 9.55 17.37 -14.23
C ALA A 361 10.60 17.42 -15.36
N GLU A 362 10.18 17.30 -16.62
CA GLU A 362 11.07 17.41 -17.78
C GLU A 362 11.80 18.76 -17.80
N GLY A 363 11.08 19.87 -17.57
CA GLY A 363 11.67 21.20 -17.53
C GLY A 363 12.73 21.37 -16.44
N LEU A 364 12.47 20.84 -15.24
CA LEU A 364 13.42 20.86 -14.13
C LEU A 364 14.65 19.98 -14.40
N LEU A 365 14.43 18.75 -14.88
CA LEU A 365 15.49 17.78 -15.14
C LEU A 365 16.39 18.18 -16.32
N ARG A 366 15.84 18.80 -17.38
CA ARG A 366 16.66 19.36 -18.47
C ARG A 366 17.61 20.44 -17.96
N ARG A 367 17.16 21.29 -17.02
CA ARG A 367 18.00 22.30 -16.38
C ARG A 367 19.06 21.65 -15.47
N ALA A 368 18.69 20.62 -14.71
CA ALA A 368 19.64 19.85 -13.89
C ALA A 368 20.76 19.25 -14.74
N VAL A 369 20.40 18.57 -15.84
CA VAL A 369 21.35 17.96 -16.79
C VAL A 369 22.19 19.02 -17.54
N ALA A 370 21.68 20.23 -17.74
CA ALA A 370 22.45 21.32 -18.33
C ALA A 370 23.53 21.85 -17.36
N LEU A 371 23.24 21.85 -16.05
CA LEU A 371 24.18 22.26 -15.01
C LEU A 371 25.20 21.17 -14.67
N ASP A 372 24.80 19.90 -14.71
CA ASP A 372 25.69 18.75 -14.59
C ASP A 372 25.34 17.68 -15.64
N PRO A 373 26.05 17.67 -16.79
CA PRO A 373 25.83 16.70 -17.86
C PRO A 373 26.14 15.24 -17.51
N THR A 374 26.78 15.00 -16.38
CA THR A 374 27.17 13.68 -15.85
C THR A 374 26.35 13.25 -14.65
N TYR A 375 25.34 14.02 -14.24
CA TYR A 375 24.50 13.65 -13.11
C TYR A 375 23.59 12.45 -13.45
N ALA A 376 24.03 11.25 -13.05
CA ALA A 376 23.43 9.97 -13.45
C ALA A 376 21.94 9.87 -13.07
N ASP A 377 21.55 10.26 -11.86
CA ASP A 377 20.16 10.18 -11.41
C ASP A 377 19.25 11.16 -12.18
N ALA A 378 19.71 12.38 -12.45
CA ALA A 378 18.95 13.34 -13.25
C ALA A 378 18.80 12.89 -14.71
N LEU A 379 19.84 12.29 -15.30
CA LEU A 379 19.77 11.69 -16.63
C LEU A 379 18.79 10.53 -16.69
N ALA A 380 18.80 9.64 -15.68
CA ALA A 380 17.89 8.51 -15.59
C ALA A 380 16.44 8.97 -15.37
N ALA A 381 16.20 9.92 -14.46
CA ALA A 381 14.86 10.48 -14.23
C ALA A 381 14.32 11.21 -15.47
N LEU A 382 15.17 11.92 -16.23
CA LEU A 382 14.76 12.55 -17.48
C LEU A 382 14.37 11.49 -18.53
N ALA A 383 15.17 10.43 -18.65
CA ALA A 383 14.81 9.30 -19.49
C ALA A 383 13.48 8.69 -19.06
N GLU A 384 13.24 8.51 -17.76
CA GLU A 384 11.97 8.01 -17.22
C GLU A 384 10.78 8.88 -17.64
N CYS A 385 10.87 10.20 -17.46
CA CYS A 385 9.83 11.14 -17.88
C CYS A 385 9.49 11.00 -19.37
N LEU A 386 10.51 10.97 -20.23
CA LEU A 386 10.31 10.85 -21.67
C LEU A 386 9.69 9.50 -22.06
N VAL A 387 10.11 8.39 -21.43
CA VAL A 387 9.47 7.08 -21.67
C VAL A 387 8.01 7.11 -21.23
N ARG A 388 7.70 7.63 -20.03
CA ARG A 388 6.32 7.74 -19.52
C ARG A 388 5.44 8.59 -20.43
N MET A 389 5.92 9.74 -20.91
CA MET A 389 5.20 10.56 -21.88
C MET A 389 4.98 9.84 -23.21
N THR A 390 5.98 9.08 -23.67
CA THR A 390 5.90 8.31 -24.91
C THR A 390 4.87 7.19 -24.83
N VAL A 391 4.88 6.37 -23.77
CA VAL A 391 3.94 5.25 -23.61
C VAL A 391 2.50 5.70 -23.34
N ASN A 392 2.31 6.88 -22.76
CA ASN A 392 0.97 7.46 -22.58
C ASN A 392 0.44 8.16 -23.84
N GLY A 393 1.26 8.32 -24.87
CA GLY A 393 0.90 9.03 -26.10
C GLY A 393 0.83 10.55 -25.93
N TRP A 394 1.55 11.10 -24.96
CA TRP A 394 1.69 12.55 -24.74
C TRP A 394 2.88 13.16 -25.47
N ALA A 395 3.83 12.32 -25.90
CA ALA A 395 4.94 12.75 -26.75
C ALA A 395 4.43 13.28 -28.09
N ALA A 396 4.89 14.47 -28.49
CA ALA A 396 4.56 15.07 -29.79
C ALA A 396 5.14 14.25 -30.96
N ASP A 397 6.38 13.77 -30.81
CA ASP A 397 7.04 12.85 -31.73
C ASP A 397 7.53 11.62 -30.94
N LYS A 398 6.84 10.49 -31.16
CA LYS A 398 7.16 9.20 -30.51
C LYS A 398 8.57 8.73 -30.87
N GLN A 399 9.00 8.88 -32.11
CA GLN A 399 10.29 8.35 -32.57
C GLN A 399 11.45 9.19 -32.03
N ALA A 400 11.32 10.51 -32.08
CA ALA A 400 12.31 11.42 -31.51
C ALA A 400 12.43 11.22 -29.99
N SER A 401 11.30 11.14 -29.28
CA SER A 401 11.28 10.95 -27.81
C SER A 401 11.88 9.60 -27.41
N THR A 402 11.60 8.53 -28.18
CA THR A 402 12.20 7.20 -28.00
C THR A 402 13.73 7.26 -28.14
N THR A 403 14.21 7.92 -29.19
CA THR A 403 15.65 8.05 -29.46
C THR A 403 16.36 8.83 -28.36
N GLU A 404 15.76 9.95 -27.92
CA GLU A 404 16.30 10.78 -26.85
C GLU A 404 16.33 10.04 -25.50
N ALA A 405 15.23 9.37 -25.13
CA ALA A 405 15.14 8.61 -23.88
C ALA A 405 16.18 7.49 -23.81
N CYS A 406 16.37 6.73 -24.90
CA CYS A 406 17.41 5.70 -24.97
C CYS A 406 18.83 6.26 -24.87
N ALA A 407 19.09 7.43 -25.48
CA ALA A 407 20.38 8.09 -25.39
C ALA A 407 20.68 8.59 -23.96
N LEU A 408 19.69 9.18 -23.29
CA LEU A 408 19.80 9.62 -21.90
C LEU A 408 20.01 8.45 -20.94
N ALA A 409 19.24 7.37 -21.08
CA ALA A 409 19.43 6.15 -20.29
C ALA A 409 20.85 5.57 -20.45
N GLY A 410 21.38 5.57 -21.69
CA GLY A 410 22.76 5.10 -21.95
C GLY A 410 23.81 6.00 -21.31
N ARG A 411 23.61 7.33 -21.35
CA ARG A 411 24.49 8.29 -20.67
C ARG A 411 24.43 8.16 -19.15
N ALA A 412 23.25 7.92 -18.58
CA ALA A 412 23.08 7.72 -17.15
C ALA A 412 23.89 6.51 -16.68
N VAL A 413 23.78 5.36 -17.38
CA VAL A 413 24.55 4.15 -17.08
C VAL A 413 26.06 4.36 -17.24
N ALA A 414 26.49 5.16 -18.23
CA ALA A 414 27.90 5.48 -18.41
C ALA A 414 28.44 6.41 -17.31
N ALA A 415 27.59 7.29 -16.77
CA ALA A 415 27.94 8.21 -15.70
C ALA A 415 28.07 7.51 -14.34
N ASP A 416 27.18 6.56 -14.03
CA ASP A 416 27.29 5.72 -12.84
C ASP A 416 26.88 4.26 -13.15
N PRO A 417 27.85 3.39 -13.51
CA PRO A 417 27.58 2.01 -13.89
C PRO A 417 27.25 1.08 -12.72
N GLU A 418 27.39 1.54 -11.48
CA GLU A 418 27.12 0.77 -10.25
C GLU A 418 25.89 1.29 -9.49
N ASN A 419 25.24 2.36 -9.97
CA ASN A 419 23.96 2.82 -9.45
C ASN A 419 22.81 1.90 -9.92
N ALA A 420 22.33 1.05 -9.02
CA ALA A 420 21.27 0.09 -9.33
C ALA A 420 19.96 0.73 -9.81
N ALA A 421 19.60 1.93 -9.33
CA ALA A 421 18.39 2.62 -9.76
C ALA A 421 18.53 3.07 -11.22
N VAL A 422 19.68 3.67 -11.56
CA VAL A 422 20.02 4.05 -12.94
C VAL A 422 20.02 2.84 -13.87
N LEU A 423 20.64 1.71 -13.46
CA LEU A 423 20.63 0.47 -14.23
C LEU A 423 19.20 -0.06 -14.45
N ALA A 424 18.35 -0.03 -13.41
CA ALA A 424 16.97 -0.52 -13.49
C ALA A 424 16.09 0.36 -14.38
N ILE A 425 16.20 1.69 -14.27
CA ILE A 425 15.48 2.64 -15.14
C ILE A 425 15.93 2.48 -16.59
N ALA A 426 17.24 2.37 -16.85
CA ALA A 426 17.76 2.17 -18.20
C ALA A 426 17.30 0.84 -18.80
N ALA A 427 17.34 -0.25 -18.01
CA ALA A 427 16.80 -1.55 -18.41
C ALA A 427 15.33 -1.43 -18.82
N TRP A 428 14.52 -0.83 -17.96
CA TRP A 428 13.09 -0.63 -18.22
C TRP A 428 12.83 0.26 -19.44
N ALA A 429 13.60 1.33 -19.62
CA ALA A 429 13.46 2.21 -20.78
C ALA A 429 13.72 1.44 -22.08
N TYR A 430 14.79 0.62 -22.12
CA TYR A 430 15.13 -0.20 -23.28
C TYR A 430 14.10 -1.28 -23.60
N SER A 431 13.58 -1.98 -22.58
CA SER A 431 12.57 -3.03 -22.77
C SER A 431 11.23 -2.43 -23.19
N THR A 432 10.79 -1.36 -22.54
CA THR A 432 9.49 -0.71 -22.77
C THR A 432 9.42 -0.06 -24.16
N LEU A 433 10.52 0.53 -24.63
CA LEU A 433 10.61 1.12 -25.95
C LEU A 433 10.91 0.10 -27.06
N GLY A 434 11.29 -1.14 -26.71
CA GLY A 434 11.54 -2.22 -27.66
C GLY A 434 12.83 -2.09 -28.47
N VAL A 435 13.85 -1.40 -27.94
CA VAL A 435 15.08 -1.09 -28.69
C VAL A 435 16.23 -2.05 -28.35
N ARG A 436 16.35 -2.51 -27.08
CA ARG A 436 17.51 -3.30 -26.61
C ARG A 436 17.15 -4.34 -25.53
N PHE A 437 16.35 -5.33 -25.90
CA PHE A 437 15.86 -6.37 -24.97
C PHE A 437 16.97 -7.15 -24.25
N GLU A 438 17.97 -7.65 -24.97
CA GLU A 438 19.08 -8.39 -24.34
C GLU A 438 19.86 -7.54 -23.32
N GLN A 439 20.17 -6.29 -23.69
CA GLN A 439 20.84 -5.35 -22.79
C GLN A 439 19.97 -5.04 -21.57
N SER A 440 18.64 -4.93 -21.74
CA SER A 440 17.74 -4.67 -20.63
C SER A 440 17.77 -5.78 -19.57
N LEU A 441 17.86 -7.03 -19.99
CA LEU A 441 17.88 -8.17 -19.08
C LEU A 441 19.16 -8.21 -18.25
N ASP A 442 20.32 -7.96 -18.87
CA ASP A 442 21.61 -7.87 -18.16
C ASP A 442 21.59 -6.75 -17.11
N LEU A 443 21.18 -5.55 -17.50
CA LEU A 443 21.10 -4.39 -16.61
C LEU A 443 20.14 -4.63 -15.44
N ALA A 444 18.98 -5.25 -15.68
CA ALA A 444 18.01 -5.58 -14.63
C ALA A 444 18.56 -6.61 -13.63
N ASN A 445 19.24 -7.67 -14.12
CA ASN A 445 19.86 -8.66 -13.24
C ASN A 445 20.97 -8.03 -12.38
N ARG A 446 21.81 -7.18 -12.97
CA ARG A 446 22.86 -6.45 -12.23
C ARG A 446 22.26 -5.52 -11.18
N ALA A 447 21.21 -4.77 -11.53
CA ALA A 447 20.52 -3.89 -10.59
C ALA A 447 19.98 -4.64 -9.36
N LEU A 448 19.37 -5.81 -9.56
CA LEU A 448 18.86 -6.65 -8.47
C LEU A 448 19.97 -7.21 -7.58
N VAL A 449 21.15 -7.52 -8.13
CA VAL A 449 22.33 -7.94 -7.35
C VAL A 449 22.90 -6.80 -6.52
N LEU A 450 22.86 -5.58 -7.04
CA LEU A 450 23.36 -4.40 -6.36
C LEU A 450 22.43 -3.97 -5.23
N HIS A 451 21.15 -3.68 -5.53
CA HIS A 451 20.17 -3.22 -4.53
C HIS A 451 18.93 -4.13 -4.46
N PRO A 452 19.05 -5.32 -3.83
CA PRO A 452 17.94 -6.28 -3.73
C PRO A 452 16.80 -5.82 -2.81
N ASN A 453 16.94 -4.74 -2.03
CA ASN A 453 15.88 -4.28 -1.11
C ASN A 453 15.24 -2.96 -1.55
N SER A 454 15.49 -2.50 -2.78
CA SER A 454 14.85 -1.28 -3.30
C SER A 454 13.54 -1.61 -4.00
N VAL A 455 12.44 -1.00 -3.51
CA VAL A 455 11.11 -1.05 -4.16
C VAL A 455 11.21 -0.56 -5.60
N HIS A 456 11.94 0.53 -5.81
CA HIS A 456 12.12 1.17 -7.11
C HIS A 456 12.83 0.22 -8.08
N VAL A 457 13.98 -0.33 -7.70
CA VAL A 457 14.73 -1.30 -8.51
C VAL A 457 13.88 -2.52 -8.83
N ARG A 458 13.25 -3.13 -7.82
CA ARG A 458 12.38 -4.29 -8.04
C ARG A 458 11.19 -4.00 -8.95
N SER A 459 10.57 -2.83 -8.82
CA SER A 459 9.44 -2.42 -9.67
C SER A 459 9.88 -2.31 -11.14
N PHE A 460 11.00 -1.64 -11.41
CA PHE A 460 11.51 -1.51 -12.77
C PHE A 460 11.97 -2.85 -13.35
N CYS A 461 12.68 -3.68 -12.57
CA CYS A 461 13.08 -5.01 -13.01
C CYS A 461 11.87 -5.94 -13.24
N GLY A 462 10.82 -5.83 -12.44
CA GLY A 462 9.55 -6.54 -12.67
C GLY A 462 8.94 -6.21 -14.03
N TRP A 463 8.95 -4.92 -14.41
CA TRP A 463 8.52 -4.50 -15.74
C TRP A 463 9.42 -5.02 -16.85
N VAL A 464 10.73 -5.08 -16.64
CA VAL A 464 11.67 -5.68 -17.62
C VAL A 464 11.31 -7.15 -17.83
N PHE A 465 11.16 -7.96 -16.78
CA PHE A 465 10.77 -9.36 -16.90
C PHE A 465 9.42 -9.53 -17.58
N HIS A 466 8.45 -8.66 -17.28
CA HIS A 466 7.17 -8.60 -17.96
C HIS A 466 7.34 -8.43 -19.48
N TYR A 467 8.08 -7.41 -19.93
CA TYR A 467 8.27 -7.16 -21.36
C TYR A 467 9.09 -8.26 -22.06
N MET A 468 9.95 -8.96 -21.32
CA MET A 468 10.70 -10.13 -21.79
C MET A 468 9.86 -11.42 -21.86
N GLY A 469 8.64 -11.42 -21.34
CA GLY A 469 7.74 -12.58 -21.32
C GLY A 469 7.94 -13.53 -20.13
N ASP A 470 8.72 -13.13 -19.12
CA ASP A 470 8.93 -13.89 -17.89
C ASP A 470 7.97 -13.43 -16.78
N SER A 471 6.70 -13.83 -16.93
CA SER A 471 5.63 -13.43 -16.00
C SER A 471 5.87 -13.89 -14.56
N LEU A 472 6.55 -15.04 -14.36
CA LEU A 472 6.81 -15.56 -13.02
C LEU A 472 7.81 -14.68 -12.26
N ARG A 473 8.95 -14.35 -12.90
CA ARG A 473 9.92 -13.43 -12.27
C ARG A 473 9.35 -12.03 -12.11
N ALA A 474 8.51 -11.58 -13.05
CA ALA A 474 7.81 -10.30 -12.92
C ALA A 474 6.93 -10.28 -11.66
N ILE A 475 6.07 -11.28 -11.47
CA ILE A 475 5.21 -11.42 -10.28
C ILE A 475 6.07 -11.42 -9.01
N GLU A 476 7.13 -12.22 -8.95
CA GLU A 476 8.03 -12.30 -7.80
C GLU A 476 8.60 -10.91 -7.44
N GLN A 477 9.06 -10.14 -8.43
CA GLN A 477 9.61 -8.82 -8.16
C GLN A 477 8.56 -7.82 -7.68
N PHE A 478 7.36 -7.83 -8.27
CA PHE A 478 6.28 -6.93 -7.85
C PHE A 478 5.74 -7.29 -6.46
N GLU A 479 5.62 -8.57 -6.12
CA GLU A 479 5.25 -9.01 -4.77
C GLU A 479 6.32 -8.62 -3.74
N ALA A 480 7.59 -8.80 -4.07
CA ALA A 480 8.69 -8.36 -3.22
C ALA A 480 8.69 -6.83 -3.05
N ALA A 481 8.42 -6.05 -4.11
CA ALA A 481 8.29 -4.60 -4.04
C ALA A 481 7.11 -4.17 -3.15
N ARG A 482 5.95 -4.83 -3.28
CA ARG A 482 4.79 -4.59 -2.40
C ARG A 482 5.06 -4.95 -0.95
N ARG A 483 5.87 -5.99 -0.70
CA ARG A 483 6.28 -6.36 0.65
C ARG A 483 7.20 -5.31 1.29
N LEU A 484 8.02 -4.63 0.48
CA LEU A 484 8.90 -3.54 0.90
C LEU A 484 8.15 -2.19 1.07
N SER A 485 6.96 -2.03 0.46
CA SER A 485 6.13 -0.82 0.55
C SER A 485 4.65 -1.16 0.80
N PRO A 486 4.29 -1.70 1.98
CA PRO A 486 2.98 -2.30 2.23
C PRO A 486 1.83 -1.30 2.33
N VAL A 487 2.11 -0.02 2.66
CA VAL A 487 1.08 1.02 2.91
C VAL A 487 1.28 2.24 2.00
N ASP A 488 1.88 2.06 0.83
CA ASP A 488 2.13 3.17 -0.10
C ASP A 488 0.84 3.59 -0.83
N PRO A 489 0.30 4.81 -0.56
CA PRO A 489 -0.91 5.31 -1.21
C PRO A 489 -0.71 5.70 -2.68
N LYS A 490 0.52 5.59 -3.21
CA LYS A 490 0.91 5.90 -4.59
C LYS A 490 1.53 4.69 -5.33
N SER A 491 1.20 3.47 -4.90
CA SER A 491 1.77 2.21 -5.40
C SER A 491 1.16 1.73 -6.74
N TYR A 492 0.50 2.60 -7.50
CA TYR A 492 -0.10 2.20 -8.79
C TYR A 492 0.90 1.54 -9.74
N PHE A 493 2.18 1.96 -9.75
CA PHE A 493 3.18 1.48 -10.71
C PHE A 493 3.53 -0.02 -10.56
N PRO A 494 3.97 -0.52 -9.38
CA PRO A 494 4.14 -1.95 -9.17
C PRO A 494 2.81 -2.72 -9.14
N MET A 495 1.70 -2.10 -8.72
CA MET A 495 0.39 -2.75 -8.74
C MET A 495 -0.11 -3.02 -10.16
N LEU A 496 0.07 -2.06 -11.07
CA LEU A 496 -0.21 -2.23 -12.49
C LEU A 496 0.72 -3.26 -13.12
N GLY A 497 2.00 -3.23 -12.76
CA GLY A 497 2.98 -4.22 -13.22
C GLY A 497 2.58 -5.64 -12.83
N LEU A 498 2.16 -5.83 -11.58
CA LEU A 498 1.62 -7.10 -11.10
C LEU A 498 0.38 -7.53 -11.90
N ALA A 499 -0.57 -6.62 -12.11
CA ALA A 499 -1.78 -6.90 -12.90
C ALA A 499 -1.47 -7.32 -14.33
N ALA A 500 -0.49 -6.66 -14.95
CA ALA A 500 -0.01 -6.94 -16.30
C ALA A 500 0.71 -8.29 -16.37
N ALA A 501 1.52 -8.64 -15.36
CA ALA A 501 2.17 -9.94 -15.28
C ALA A 501 1.16 -11.08 -15.08
N HIS A 502 0.15 -10.90 -14.23
CA HIS A 502 -0.97 -11.84 -14.08
C HIS A 502 -1.74 -12.05 -15.39
N PHE A 503 -1.92 -10.99 -16.18
CA PHE A 503 -2.62 -11.08 -17.48
C PHE A 503 -1.92 -12.07 -18.41
N PHE A 504 -0.59 -11.97 -18.52
CA PHE A 504 0.19 -12.88 -19.37
C PHE A 504 0.41 -14.26 -18.77
N ALA A 505 0.25 -14.40 -17.45
CA ALA A 505 0.16 -15.70 -16.78
C ALA A 505 -1.22 -16.39 -16.97
N GLY A 506 -2.20 -15.70 -17.56
CA GLY A 506 -3.58 -16.20 -17.74
C GLY A 506 -4.47 -16.05 -16.51
N HIS A 507 -4.02 -15.34 -15.47
CA HIS A 507 -4.74 -15.06 -14.24
C HIS A 507 -5.63 -13.80 -14.41
N PHE A 508 -6.67 -13.93 -15.25
CA PHE A 508 -7.47 -12.77 -15.68
C PHE A 508 -8.32 -12.16 -14.56
N GLU A 509 -8.84 -12.97 -13.63
CA GLU A 509 -9.57 -12.49 -12.45
C GLU A 509 -8.69 -11.59 -11.58
N GLU A 510 -7.45 -12.00 -11.30
CA GLU A 510 -6.47 -11.21 -10.57
C GLU A 510 -6.16 -9.90 -11.30
N THR A 511 -6.00 -9.94 -12.63
CA THR A 511 -5.82 -8.73 -13.44
C THR A 511 -7.00 -7.78 -13.28
N VAL A 512 -8.25 -8.27 -13.33
CA VAL A 512 -9.44 -7.43 -13.13
C VAL A 512 -9.47 -6.84 -11.72
N SER A 513 -9.16 -7.62 -10.69
CA SER A 513 -9.09 -7.13 -9.31
C SER A 513 -8.04 -6.01 -9.14
N LEU A 514 -6.80 -6.26 -9.56
CA LEU A 514 -5.69 -5.35 -9.41
C LEU A 514 -5.85 -4.07 -10.25
N THR A 515 -6.28 -4.19 -11.51
CA THR A 515 -6.56 -3.00 -12.35
C THR A 515 -7.72 -2.17 -11.80
N GLY A 516 -8.72 -2.79 -11.16
CA GLY A 516 -9.80 -2.08 -10.49
C GLY A 516 -9.27 -1.16 -9.39
N ARG A 517 -8.36 -1.68 -8.54
CA ARG A 517 -7.69 -0.89 -7.49
C ARG A 517 -6.83 0.24 -8.06
N VAL A 518 -6.08 -0.03 -9.14
CA VAL A 518 -5.31 1.01 -9.85
C VAL A 518 -6.21 2.12 -10.35
N LEU A 519 -7.40 1.81 -10.88
CA LEU A 519 -8.33 2.82 -11.41
C LEU A 519 -9.07 3.59 -10.32
N VAL A 520 -9.14 3.08 -9.09
CA VAL A 520 -9.60 3.85 -7.92
C VAL A 520 -8.55 4.90 -7.53
N GLU A 521 -7.27 4.52 -7.54
CA GLU A 521 -6.14 5.41 -7.19
C GLU A 521 -5.84 6.43 -8.29
N VAL A 522 -5.83 5.98 -9.55
CA VAL A 522 -5.50 6.77 -10.75
C VAL A 522 -6.60 6.55 -11.81
N PRO A 523 -7.75 7.24 -11.72
CA PRO A 523 -8.86 7.07 -12.65
C PRO A 523 -8.50 7.35 -14.11
N THR A 524 -7.44 8.09 -14.39
CA THR A 524 -7.00 8.45 -15.75
C THR A 524 -6.04 7.43 -16.38
N HIS A 525 -5.74 6.31 -15.71
CA HIS A 525 -4.70 5.38 -16.14
C HIS A 525 -5.12 4.49 -17.34
N ASN A 526 -4.84 4.95 -18.55
CA ASN A 526 -5.29 4.27 -19.78
C ASN A 526 -4.68 2.88 -20.01
N VAL A 527 -3.43 2.63 -19.59
CA VAL A 527 -2.83 1.29 -19.66
C VAL A 527 -3.59 0.28 -18.78
N ALA A 528 -4.02 0.69 -17.58
CA ALA A 528 -4.82 -0.15 -16.68
C ALA A 528 -6.19 -0.48 -17.30
N ARG A 529 -6.83 0.49 -17.97
CA ARG A 529 -8.08 0.27 -18.71
C ARG A 529 -7.90 -0.78 -19.82
N ARG A 530 -6.79 -0.73 -20.57
CA ARG A 530 -6.53 -1.70 -21.65
C ARG A 530 -6.37 -3.13 -21.11
N TYR A 531 -5.53 -3.33 -20.09
CA TYR A 531 -5.40 -4.65 -19.45
C TYR A 531 -6.72 -5.14 -18.85
N ARG A 532 -7.48 -4.26 -18.19
CA ARG A 532 -8.79 -4.58 -17.63
C ARG A 532 -9.79 -5.02 -18.71
N ALA A 533 -9.89 -4.25 -19.79
CA ALA A 533 -10.80 -4.54 -20.90
C ALA A 533 -10.45 -5.89 -21.56
N ALA A 534 -9.17 -6.12 -21.85
CA ALA A 534 -8.70 -7.36 -22.43
C ALA A 534 -8.96 -8.56 -21.51
N ALA A 535 -8.72 -8.42 -20.19
CA ALA A 535 -8.96 -9.48 -19.21
C ALA A 535 -10.45 -9.82 -19.10
N LEU A 536 -11.32 -8.81 -18.96
CA LEU A 536 -12.77 -9.00 -18.95
C LEU A 536 -13.27 -9.70 -20.22
N ALA A 537 -12.70 -9.38 -21.38
CA ALA A 537 -13.07 -10.00 -22.63
C ALA A 537 -12.65 -11.49 -22.71
N HIS A 538 -11.47 -11.85 -22.20
CA HIS A 538 -11.04 -13.25 -22.10
C HIS A 538 -11.86 -14.06 -21.09
N LEU A 539 -12.41 -13.41 -20.06
CA LEU A 539 -13.36 -13.99 -19.11
C LEU A 539 -14.79 -14.12 -19.67
N GLY A 540 -15.06 -13.65 -20.89
CA GLY A 540 -16.40 -13.63 -21.48
C GLY A 540 -17.33 -12.54 -20.92
N ARG A 541 -16.83 -11.64 -20.07
CA ARG A 541 -17.57 -10.50 -19.50
C ARG A 541 -17.59 -9.33 -20.49
N ILE A 542 -18.16 -9.56 -21.67
CA ILE A 542 -18.04 -8.67 -22.84
C ILE A 542 -18.67 -7.29 -22.61
N ASP A 543 -19.82 -7.21 -21.93
CA ASP A 543 -20.49 -5.93 -21.71
C ASP A 543 -19.68 -5.01 -20.77
N GLU A 544 -19.07 -5.58 -19.72
CA GLU A 544 -18.15 -4.86 -18.85
C GLU A 544 -16.88 -4.44 -19.59
N ALA A 545 -16.34 -5.30 -20.47
CA ALA A 545 -15.19 -4.98 -21.28
C ALA A 545 -15.46 -3.78 -22.21
N LYS A 546 -16.62 -3.77 -22.87
CA LYS A 546 -17.07 -2.65 -23.72
C LYS A 546 -17.26 -1.36 -22.93
N ALA A 547 -17.80 -1.44 -21.71
CA ALA A 547 -17.93 -0.28 -20.84
C ALA A 547 -16.55 0.34 -20.50
N VAL A 548 -15.55 -0.50 -20.20
CA VAL A 548 -14.17 -0.04 -19.97
C VAL A 548 -13.56 0.59 -21.23
N VAL A 549 -13.80 0.01 -22.42
CA VAL A 549 -13.36 0.59 -23.70
C VAL A 549 -14.02 1.94 -23.98
N ALA A 550 -15.31 2.11 -23.68
CA ALA A 550 -16.01 3.38 -23.83
C ALA A 550 -15.37 4.48 -22.95
N GLU A 551 -15.03 4.16 -21.70
CA GLU A 551 -14.31 5.09 -20.82
C GLU A 551 -12.87 5.38 -21.31
N LEU A 552 -12.18 4.39 -21.86
CA LEU A 552 -10.88 4.59 -22.50
C LEU A 552 -10.96 5.55 -23.68
N LEU A 553 -11.97 5.42 -24.55
CA LEU A 553 -12.15 6.28 -25.73
C LEU A 553 -12.59 7.69 -25.35
N LYS A 554 -13.34 7.87 -24.26
CA LYS A 554 -13.62 9.21 -23.69
C LYS A 554 -12.34 9.89 -23.24
N ALA A 555 -11.44 9.16 -22.57
CA ALA A 555 -10.18 9.69 -22.03
C ALA A 555 -9.10 9.86 -23.10
N GLN A 556 -9.05 8.98 -24.10
CA GLN A 556 -8.08 8.99 -25.18
C GLN A 556 -8.74 8.56 -26.50
N PRO A 557 -9.38 9.51 -27.22
CA PRO A 557 -10.13 9.22 -28.46
C PRO A 557 -9.29 8.61 -29.58
N THR A 558 -7.96 8.78 -29.53
CA THR A 558 -7.02 8.20 -30.48
C THR A 558 -6.66 6.74 -30.18
N SER A 559 -7.20 6.13 -29.12
CA SER A 559 -6.94 4.73 -28.78
C SER A 559 -7.56 3.78 -29.81
N SER A 560 -6.73 2.88 -30.32
CA SER A 560 -7.14 1.88 -31.32
C SER A 560 -6.28 0.61 -31.23
N LEU A 561 -6.67 -0.47 -31.92
CA LEU A 561 -5.87 -1.69 -32.07
C LEU A 561 -4.54 -1.36 -32.75
N ARG A 562 -4.52 -0.52 -33.79
CA ARG A 562 -3.31 -0.02 -34.44
C ARG A 562 -2.36 0.67 -33.46
N THR A 563 -2.86 1.53 -32.59
CA THR A 563 -2.00 2.16 -31.58
C THR A 563 -1.50 1.15 -30.53
N SER A 564 -2.31 0.15 -30.20
CA SER A 564 -1.97 -0.91 -29.23
C SER A 564 -0.97 -1.93 -29.79
N ARG A 565 -0.95 -2.13 -31.12
CA ARG A 565 0.09 -2.93 -31.82
C ARG A 565 1.49 -2.33 -31.66
N SER A 566 1.59 -1.05 -31.31
CA SER A 566 2.87 -0.36 -31.11
C SER A 566 3.47 -0.56 -29.71
N THR A 567 2.85 -1.40 -28.86
CA THR A 567 3.42 -1.85 -27.59
C THR A 567 4.48 -2.92 -27.82
N SER A 568 5.67 -2.69 -27.28
CA SER A 568 6.85 -3.51 -27.54
C SER A 568 6.94 -4.73 -26.62
N PHE A 569 6.18 -5.79 -26.90
CA PHE A 569 6.38 -7.10 -26.27
C PHE A 569 7.51 -7.85 -26.97
N HIS A 570 8.41 -8.49 -26.20
CA HIS A 570 9.49 -9.30 -26.78
C HIS A 570 8.95 -10.58 -27.47
N ASP A 571 7.97 -11.24 -26.85
CA ASP A 571 7.32 -12.43 -27.41
C ASP A 571 6.07 -12.04 -28.22
N PRO A 572 6.01 -12.36 -29.53
CA PRO A 572 4.84 -12.10 -30.37
C PRO A 572 3.52 -12.67 -29.82
N ARG A 573 3.57 -13.80 -29.11
CA ARG A 573 2.38 -14.44 -28.52
C ARG A 573 1.71 -13.57 -27.46
N MET A 574 2.50 -12.74 -26.76
CA MET A 574 1.96 -11.77 -25.82
C MET A 574 1.15 -10.69 -26.55
N ALA A 575 1.69 -10.17 -27.66
CA ALA A 575 0.98 -9.19 -28.46
C ALA A 575 -0.35 -9.76 -28.96
N ASP A 576 -0.37 -11.01 -29.43
CA ASP A 576 -1.58 -11.69 -29.89
C ASP A 576 -2.63 -11.83 -28.77
N LEU A 577 -2.23 -12.30 -27.58
CA LEU A 577 -3.14 -12.44 -26.44
C LEU A 577 -3.76 -11.09 -26.03
N TYR A 578 -2.93 -10.05 -25.99
CA TYR A 578 -3.34 -8.71 -25.61
C TYR A 578 -4.28 -8.09 -26.65
N LEU A 579 -3.91 -8.13 -27.93
CA LEU A 579 -4.70 -7.56 -29.02
C LEU A 579 -6.03 -8.30 -29.22
N THR A 580 -6.03 -9.63 -29.13
CA THR A 580 -7.26 -10.44 -29.20
C THR A 580 -8.25 -10.05 -28.10
N GLY A 581 -7.75 -9.81 -26.88
CA GLY A 581 -8.60 -9.36 -25.77
C GLY A 581 -9.20 -7.98 -26.03
N LEU A 582 -8.40 -7.04 -26.55
CA LEU A 582 -8.87 -5.69 -26.88
C LEU A 582 -9.86 -5.66 -28.05
N GLU A 583 -9.64 -6.50 -29.06
CA GLU A 583 -10.54 -6.66 -30.20
C GLU A 583 -11.90 -7.19 -29.73
N LYS A 584 -11.90 -8.25 -28.90
CA LYS A 584 -13.12 -8.80 -28.27
C LYS A 584 -13.83 -7.78 -27.36
N ALA A 585 -13.07 -6.90 -26.71
CA ALA A 585 -13.61 -5.81 -25.90
C ALA A 585 -14.25 -4.69 -26.73
N GLY A 586 -14.09 -4.70 -28.06
CA GLY A 586 -14.66 -3.72 -28.98
C GLY A 586 -13.80 -2.47 -29.17
N LEU A 587 -12.48 -2.56 -28.96
CA LEU A 587 -11.57 -1.46 -29.31
C LEU A 587 -11.52 -1.32 -30.86
N PRO A 588 -11.69 -0.10 -31.41
CA PRO A 588 -11.67 0.11 -32.86
C PRO A 588 -10.27 -0.13 -33.45
N GLU A 589 -10.20 -0.40 -34.75
CA GLU A 589 -8.94 -0.59 -35.51
C GLU A 589 -8.00 0.63 -35.45
#